data_AF-A0A9E3W223-F1
#
_entry.id   AF-A0A9E3W223-F1
#
_cell.length_a   1.000
_cell.length_b   1.000
_cell.length_c   1.000
_cell.angle_alpha   90.00
_cell.angle_beta   90.00
_cell.angle_gamma   90.00
#
_symmetry.space_group_name_H-M   'P 1'
#
loop_
_entity.id
_entity.type
_entity.pdbx_description
1 polymer ?
#
loop_
_entity_poly.entity_id
_entity_poly.type
_entity_poly.pdbx_seq_one_letter_code
_entity_poly.pdbx_strand_id
1 'polypeptide(L)' 'APINGYAEALADPQAAARGLVVPATLPGGHATRTVGCPVRLDGDTVPVKATFPTLGEHTAALRARLEEKP' A
#
# COMPACT_ATOMS: atom_id res chain seq x y z
N ALA A 1 2.65 -27.38 -5.48
CA ALA A 1 3.65 -26.30 -5.37
C ALA A 1 4.45 -26.51 -4.08
N PRO A 2 5.74 -26.11 -4.02
CA PRO A 2 6.53 -26.15 -2.79
C PRO A 2 6.00 -25.15 -1.74
N ILE A 3 6.47 -25.27 -0.50
CA ILE A 3 6.25 -24.24 0.54
C ILE A 3 7.33 -23.18 0.39
N ASN A 4 6.94 -21.99 -0.05
CA ASN A 4 7.85 -20.87 -0.23
C ASN A 4 8.10 -20.14 1.11
N GLY A 5 9.35 -19.75 1.35
CA GLY A 5 9.69 -18.72 2.34
C GLY A 5 9.32 -17.31 1.86
N TYR A 6 9.45 -16.32 2.73
CA TYR A 6 9.04 -14.93 2.40
C TYR A 6 9.80 -14.34 1.21
N ALA A 7 11.13 -14.52 1.15
CA ALA A 7 11.93 -13.98 0.06
C ALA A 7 11.55 -14.61 -1.29
N GLU A 8 11.27 -15.91 -1.30
CA GLU A 8 10.86 -16.67 -2.48
C GLU A 8 9.45 -16.26 -2.93
N ALA A 9 8.50 -16.15 -1.99
CA ALA A 9 7.14 -15.73 -2.30
C ALA A 9 7.07 -14.31 -2.88
N LEU A 10 7.90 -13.39 -2.38
CA LEU A 10 7.96 -12.01 -2.88
C LEU A 10 8.72 -11.88 -4.21
N ALA A 11 9.55 -12.87 -4.56
CA ALA A 11 10.26 -12.93 -5.84
C ALA A 11 9.53 -13.81 -6.88
N ASP A 12 8.39 -14.40 -6.51
CA ASP A 12 7.66 -15.33 -7.37
C ASP A 12 7.25 -14.65 -8.70
N PRO A 13 7.44 -15.31 -9.86
CA PRO A 13 7.11 -14.73 -11.16
C PRO A 13 5.65 -14.30 -11.29
N GLN A 14 4.70 -15.00 -10.66
CA GLN A 14 3.30 -14.60 -10.66
C GLN A 14 3.06 -13.40 -9.74
N ALA A 15 3.73 -13.33 -8.58
CA ALA A 15 3.65 -12.16 -7.72
C ALA A 15 4.16 -10.90 -8.43
N ALA A 16 5.25 -11.02 -9.20
CA ALA A 16 5.79 -9.95 -10.03
C ALA A 16 4.84 -9.59 -11.19
N ALA A 17 4.36 -10.58 -11.94
CA ALA A 17 3.44 -10.37 -13.07
C ALA A 17 2.10 -9.73 -12.65
N ARG A 18 1.70 -9.93 -11.38
CA ARG A 18 0.49 -9.33 -10.80
C ARG A 18 0.75 -8.02 -10.06
N GLY A 19 1.98 -7.53 -10.05
CA GLY A 19 2.33 -6.27 -9.39
C GLY A 19 2.11 -6.30 -7.88
N LEU A 20 2.23 -7.47 -7.23
CA LEU A 20 1.92 -7.64 -5.82
C LEU A 20 3.01 -7.11 -4.89
N VAL A 21 4.19 -6.79 -5.39
CA VAL A 21 5.26 -6.18 -4.60
C VAL A 21 5.46 -4.75 -5.08
N VAL A 22 5.11 -3.79 -4.22
CA VAL A 22 5.05 -2.37 -4.58
C VAL A 22 6.06 -1.59 -3.72
N PRO A 23 6.87 -0.69 -4.30
CA PRO A 23 7.73 0.19 -3.52
C PRO A 23 6.88 1.14 -2.68
N ALA A 24 7.33 1.39 -1.45
CA ALA A 24 6.66 2.23 -0.48
C ALA A 24 7.65 3.16 0.20
N THR A 25 7.21 4.38 0.54
CA THR A 25 8.03 5.34 1.29
C THR A 25 7.34 5.66 2.60
N LEU A 26 8.04 5.37 3.71
CA LEU A 26 7.56 5.69 5.04
C LEU A 26 7.79 7.17 5.37
N PRO A 27 7.06 7.71 6.37
CA PRO A 27 7.39 8.99 6.96
C PRO A 27 8.87 9.07 7.33
N GLY A 28 9.53 10.18 6.99
CA GLY A 28 10.97 10.33 7.17
C GLY A 28 11.82 9.84 5.97
N GLY A 29 11.21 9.41 4.88
CA GLY A 29 11.89 9.11 3.61
C GLY A 29 12.51 7.70 3.53
N HIS A 30 12.23 6.83 4.50
CA HIS A 30 12.71 5.46 4.47
C HIS A 30 11.99 4.65 3.39
N ALA A 31 12.77 4.10 2.45
CA ALA A 31 12.27 3.25 1.37
C ALA A 31 12.04 1.82 1.87
N THR A 32 10.88 1.26 1.52
CA THR A 32 10.48 -0.11 1.84
C THR A 32 9.66 -0.71 0.69
N ARG A 33 9.14 -1.92 0.88
CA ARG A 33 8.19 -2.58 -0.02
C ARG A 33 6.94 -2.97 0.77
N THR A 34 5.79 -2.94 0.10
CA THR A 34 4.51 -3.40 0.62
C THR A 34 3.83 -4.32 -0.39
N VAL A 35 2.70 -4.89 0.00
CA VAL A 35 1.90 -5.76 -0.87
C VAL A 35 0.80 -4.97 -1.57
N GLY A 36 0.68 -5.21 -2.88
CA GLY A 36 -0.40 -4.66 -3.71
C GLY A 36 -1.76 -5.32 -3.43
N CYS A 37 -2.83 -4.78 -4.02
CA CYS A 37 -4.14 -5.42 -3.94
C CYS A 37 -4.12 -6.72 -4.77
N PRO A 38 -4.47 -7.89 -4.18
CA PRO A 38 -4.50 -9.15 -4.90
C PRO A 38 -5.70 -9.29 -5.85
N VAL A 39 -6.71 -8.44 -5.67
CA VAL A 39 -7.96 -8.46 -6.45
C VAL A 39 -7.85 -7.54 -7.65
N ARG A 40 -8.39 -8.00 -8.78
CA ARG A 40 -8.53 -7.22 -10.00
C ARG A 40 -10.00 -7.08 -10.35
N LEU A 41 -10.43 -5.88 -10.72
CA LEU A 41 -11.78 -5.56 -11.14
C LEU A 41 -11.71 -5.13 -12.60
N ASP A 42 -12.45 -5.81 -13.48
CA ASP A 42 -12.46 -5.56 -14.94
C ASP A 42 -11.09 -5.52 -15.62
N GLY A 43 -10.14 -6.27 -15.06
CA GLY A 43 -8.80 -6.31 -15.61
C GLY A 43 -7.87 -5.23 -15.05
N ASP A 44 -8.29 -4.45 -14.05
CA ASP A 44 -7.45 -3.44 -13.40
C ASP A 44 -7.20 -3.77 -11.93
N THR A 45 -6.06 -3.33 -11.41
CA THR A 45 -5.73 -3.44 -9.98
C THR A 45 -6.30 -2.28 -9.20
N VAL A 46 -6.80 -2.52 -7.99
CA VAL A 46 -7.12 -1.44 -7.05
C VAL A 46 -5.83 -0.74 -6.63
N PRO A 47 -5.70 0.59 -6.83
CA PRO A 47 -4.47 1.30 -6.52
C PRO A 47 -4.22 1.33 -5.01
N VAL A 48 -3.01 0.93 -4.60
CA VAL A 48 -2.57 1.03 -3.21
C VAL A 48 -1.85 2.36 -3.01
N LYS A 49 -2.28 3.13 -2.02
CA LYS A 49 -1.55 4.34 -1.61
C LYS A 49 -0.29 3.92 -0.84
N ALA A 50 0.87 4.05 -1.49
CA ALA A 50 2.17 3.68 -0.94
C ALA A 50 2.88 4.83 -0.19
N THR A 51 2.14 5.89 0.15
CA THR A 51 2.55 7.00 1.01
C THR A 51 1.71 7.00 2.28
N PHE A 52 2.38 6.91 3.42
CA PHE A 52 1.74 6.76 4.72
C PHE A 52 1.81 8.08 5.49
N PRO A 53 0.73 8.47 6.19
CA PRO A 53 0.74 9.69 6.98
C PRO A 53 1.65 9.56 8.20
N THR A 54 2.22 10.68 8.65
CA THR A 54 2.83 10.76 9.98
C THR A 54 1.76 10.65 11.06
N LEU A 55 2.19 10.39 12.29
CA LEU A 55 1.33 10.49 13.46
C LEU A 55 0.73 11.91 13.52
N GLY A 56 -0.61 11.99 13.51
CA GLY A 56 -1.34 13.26 13.64
C GLY A 56 -1.43 14.13 12.38
N GLU A 57 -0.89 13.70 11.22
CA GLU A 57 -0.84 14.50 9.98
C GLU A 57 -2.19 15.13 9.60
N HIS A 58 -3.28 14.36 9.75
CA HIS A 58 -4.61 14.78 9.34
C HIS A 58 -5.50 15.27 10.51
N THR A 59 -4.99 15.34 11.74
CA THR A 59 -5.84 15.63 12.93
C THR A 59 -6.53 16.99 12.84
N ALA A 60 -5.79 18.06 12.49
CA ALA A 60 -6.35 19.41 12.41
C ALA A 60 -7.37 19.55 11.27
N ALA A 61 -7.04 19.02 10.08
CA ALA A 61 -7.92 19.06 8.91
C ALA A 61 -9.24 18.31 9.15
N LEU A 62 -9.20 17.17 9.84
CA LEU A 62 -10.40 16.41 10.17
C LEU A 62 -11.28 17.12 11.20
N ARG A 63 -10.68 17.80 12.19
CA ARG A 63 -11.44 18.58 13.18
C ARG A 63 -12.19 19.74 12.52
N ALA A 64 -11.51 20.53 11.70
CA ALA A 64 -12.12 21.64 10.98
C ALA A 64 -13.30 21.18 10.10
N ARG A 65 -13.13 20.06 9.37
CA ARG A 65 -14.21 19.51 8.52
C ARG A 65 -15.47 19.10 9.30
N LEU A 66 -15.33 18.69 10.56
CA LEU A 66 -16.48 18.34 11.40
C LEU A 66 -17.20 19.59 11.92
N GLU A 67 -16.46 20.66 12.22
CA GLU A 67 -17.00 21.94 12.67
C GLU A 67 -17.73 22.68 11.53
N GLU A 68 -17.33 22.46 10.27
CA GLU A 68 -17.96 23.02 9.06
C GLU A 68 -19.22 22.29 8.61
N LYS A 69 -19.49 21.08 9.11
CA LYS A 69 -20.72 20.35 8.77
C LYS A 69 -21.90 20.95 9.56
N PRO A 70 -22.94 21.47 8.88
CA PRO A 70 -24.15 21.93 9.55
C PRO A 70 -24.92 20.78 10.20
#